data_AF-A0A1E4CCT0-F1
#
_entry.id   AF-A0A1E4CCT0-F1
#
_cell.length_a   1.000
_cell.length_b   1.000
_cell.length_c   1.000
_cell.angle_alpha   90.00
_cell.angle_beta   90.00
_cell.angle_gamma   90.00
#
_symmetry.space_group_name_H-M   'P 1'
#
loop_
_entity.id
_entity.type
_entity.pdbx_description
1 polymer ?
#
loop_
_entity_poly.entity_id
_entity_poly.type
_entity_poly.pdbx_seq_one_letter_code
_entity_poly.pdbx_strand_id
1 'polypeptide(L)'
;MSDLKIDVGEVLASASSAERIAGDFSASERIADETAGYTGHDALAGKVRDFGGKWDIARGKLEENLTFIADYLRAVVDTFEDLDTELAASLEQSAKGDHAAANDLDSEVDKSTVPPASAPTPSPSPSPSPGPAPTPPATGDN
;
A
#
# COMPACT_ATOMS: atom_id res chain seq x y z
N MET A 1 -23.67 7.25 -2.90
CA MET A 1 -22.88 6.27 -3.67
C MET A 1 -22.64 5.11 -2.74
N SER A 2 -22.97 3.89 -3.15
CA SER A 2 -22.69 2.70 -2.36
C SER A 2 -21.18 2.59 -2.18
N ASP A 3 -20.72 2.59 -0.93
CA ASP A 3 -19.31 2.34 -0.59
C ASP A 3 -18.98 0.89 -0.98
N LEU A 4 -18.21 0.73 -2.06
CA LEU A 4 -17.84 -0.58 -2.59
C LEU A 4 -16.71 -1.13 -1.71
N LYS A 5 -17.04 -2.09 -0.85
CA LYS A 5 -16.07 -2.79 -0.01
C LYS A 5 -15.71 -4.11 -0.70
N ILE A 6 -14.57 -4.12 -1.38
CA ILE A 6 -13.99 -5.35 -1.95
C ILE A 6 -12.89 -5.84 -1.01
N ASP A 7 -13.00 -7.09 -0.58
CA ASP A 7 -11.91 -7.81 0.07
C ASP A 7 -11.10 -8.51 -1.02
N VAL A 8 -10.00 -7.87 -1.45
CA VAL A 8 -9.11 -8.37 -2.50
C VAL A 8 -8.51 -9.73 -2.11
N GLY A 9 -8.28 -9.97 -0.82
CA GLY A 9 -7.80 -11.25 -0.31
C GLY A 9 -8.82 -12.37 -0.48
N GLU A 10 -10.10 -12.11 -0.20
CA GLU A 10 -11.19 -13.07 -0.42
C GLU A 10 -11.40 -13.38 -1.90
N VAL A 11 -11.28 -12.37 -2.77
CA VAL A 11 -11.35 -12.54 -4.24
C VAL A 11 -10.21 -13.42 -4.75
N LEU A 12 -8.98 -13.16 -4.31
CA LEU A 12 -7.80 -13.97 -4.66
C LEU A 12 -7.92 -15.42 -4.16
N ALA A 13 -8.40 -15.60 -2.92
CA ALA A 13 -8.63 -16.92 -2.34
C ALA A 13 -9.68 -17.70 -3.14
N SER A 14 -10.74 -17.02 -3.60
CA SER A 14 -11.77 -17.61 -4.45
C SER A 14 -11.22 -18.02 -5.82
N ALA A 15 -10.38 -17.19 -6.44
CA ALA A 15 -9.69 -17.53 -7.69
C ALA A 15 -8.83 -18.79 -7.52
N SER A 16 -8.01 -18.82 -6.47
CA SER A 16 -7.13 -19.95 -6.15
C SER A 16 -7.93 -21.23 -5.87
N SER A 17 -9.08 -21.12 -5.20
CA SER A 17 -9.96 -22.27 -4.96
C SER A 17 -10.55 -22.80 -6.27
N ALA A 18 -10.99 -21.93 -7.17
CA ALA A 18 -11.55 -22.33 -8.46
C ALA A 18 -10.52 -23.09 -9.30
N GLU A 19 -9.28 -22.60 -9.36
CA GLU A 19 -8.18 -23.29 -10.06
C GLU A 19 -7.85 -24.64 -9.45
N ARG A 20 -7.80 -24.72 -8.12
CA ARG A 20 -7.54 -25.98 -7.45
C ARG A 20 -8.60 -27.01 -7.82
N ILE A 21 -9.88 -26.63 -7.79
CA ILE A 21 -10.98 -27.52 -8.17
C ILE A 21 -10.86 -27.91 -9.66
N ALA A 22 -10.51 -26.98 -10.54
CA ALA A 22 -10.26 -27.28 -11.96
C ALA A 22 -9.11 -28.28 -12.14
N GLY A 23 -8.01 -28.10 -11.41
CA GLY A 23 -6.87 -29.02 -11.40
C GLY A 23 -7.22 -30.41 -10.87
N ASP A 24 -7.99 -30.49 -9.79
CA ASP A 24 -8.47 -31.76 -9.22
C ASP A 24 -9.35 -32.51 -10.24
N PHE A 25 -10.22 -31.79 -10.95
CA PHE A 25 -10.99 -32.37 -12.04
C PHE A 25 -10.09 -32.84 -13.17
N SER A 26 -9.12 -32.05 -13.63
CA SER A 26 -8.20 -32.42 -14.71
C SER A 26 -7.40 -33.69 -14.39
N ALA A 27 -6.89 -33.79 -13.16
CA ALA A 27 -6.09 -34.90 -12.66
C ALA A 27 -6.90 -36.17 -12.33
N SER A 28 -8.23 -36.07 -12.20
CA SER A 28 -9.06 -37.23 -11.85
C SER A 28 -9.02 -38.29 -12.95
N GLU A 29 -8.84 -39.55 -12.55
CA GLU A 29 -8.66 -40.69 -13.44
C GLU A 29 -9.96 -41.11 -14.16
N ARG A 30 -9.81 -41.62 -15.38
CA ARG A 30 -10.92 -42.11 -16.21
C ARG A 30 -11.18 -43.59 -15.94
N ILE A 31 -11.99 -43.87 -14.92
CA ILE A 31 -12.26 -45.26 -14.51
C ILE A 31 -13.38 -45.96 -15.30
N ALA A 32 -14.08 -45.25 -16.20
CA ALA A 32 -15.27 -45.77 -16.87
C ALA A 32 -14.98 -46.98 -17.78
N ASP A 33 -13.86 -46.96 -18.52
CA ASP A 33 -13.50 -48.07 -19.40
C ASP A 33 -13.10 -49.33 -18.62
N GLU A 34 -12.39 -49.15 -17.51
CA GLU A 34 -12.05 -50.24 -16.59
C GLU A 34 -13.31 -50.82 -15.93
N THR A 35 -14.17 -49.94 -15.40
CA THR A 35 -15.43 -50.31 -14.74
C THR A 35 -16.36 -51.06 -15.70
N ALA A 36 -16.42 -50.65 -16.97
CA ALA A 36 -17.22 -51.31 -17.99
C ALA A 36 -16.79 -52.78 -18.19
N GLY A 37 -15.50 -53.08 -18.06
CA GLY A 37 -14.96 -54.44 -18.16
C GLY A 37 -15.46 -55.39 -17.07
N TYR A 38 -15.78 -54.87 -15.88
CA TYR A 38 -16.27 -55.69 -14.75
C TYR A 38 -17.78 -55.97 -14.78
N THR A 39 -18.53 -55.38 -15.73
CA THR A 39 -20.00 -55.51 -15.77
C THR A 39 -20.50 -56.88 -16.24
N GLY A 40 -19.68 -57.65 -16.96
CA GLY A 40 -20.01 -59.00 -17.44
C GLY A 40 -21.11 -59.06 -18.52
N HIS A 41 -21.64 -57.92 -18.98
CA HIS A 41 -22.69 -57.85 -19.99
C HIS A 41 -22.49 -56.65 -20.93
N ASP A 42 -22.43 -56.90 -22.24
CA ASP A 42 -22.07 -55.89 -23.25
C ASP A 42 -22.97 -54.65 -23.24
N ALA A 43 -24.29 -54.82 -23.07
CA ALA A 43 -25.20 -53.67 -23.03
C ALA A 43 -24.99 -52.79 -21.79
N LEU A 44 -24.60 -53.38 -20.65
CA LEU A 44 -24.33 -52.64 -19.42
C LEU A 44 -22.96 -51.96 -19.51
N ALA A 45 -21.96 -52.66 -20.04
CA ALA A 45 -20.65 -52.08 -20.38
C ALA A 45 -20.80 -50.85 -21.29
N GLY A 46 -21.66 -50.94 -22.31
CA GLY A 46 -21.99 -49.83 -23.19
C GLY A 46 -22.54 -48.62 -22.43
N LYS A 47 -23.46 -48.83 -21.48
CA LYS A 47 -24.01 -47.74 -20.65
C LYS A 47 -22.97 -47.10 -19.73
N VAL A 48 -22.05 -47.88 -19.17
CA VAL A 48 -20.95 -47.35 -18.34
C VAL A 48 -20.02 -46.48 -19.18
N ARG A 49 -19.67 -46.92 -20.40
CA ARG A 49 -18.85 -46.12 -21.34
C ARG A 49 -19.57 -44.85 -21.78
N ASP A 50 -20.87 -44.94 -22.11
CA ASP A 50 -21.69 -43.77 -22.45
C ASP A 50 -21.73 -42.75 -21.32
N PHE A 51 -21.89 -43.21 -20.08
CA PHE A 51 -21.83 -42.36 -18.90
C PHE A 51 -20.45 -41.73 -18.75
N GLY A 52 -19.38 -42.52 -18.85
CA GLY A 52 -18.00 -42.03 -18.78
C GLY A 52 -17.70 -40.94 -19.80
N GLY A 53 -18.10 -41.14 -21.06
CA GLY A 53 -17.93 -40.13 -22.11
C GLY A 53 -18.72 -38.86 -21.86
N LYS A 54 -19.97 -38.96 -21.41
CA LYS A 54 -20.79 -37.78 -21.06
C LYS A 54 -20.25 -37.04 -19.85
N TRP A 55 -19.83 -37.78 -18.83
CA TRP A 55 -19.23 -37.23 -17.63
C TRP A 55 -17.95 -36.47 -17.97
N ASP A 56 -17.11 -37.04 -18.83
CA ASP A 56 -15.89 -36.39 -19.28
C ASP A 56 -16.15 -35.07 -20.01
N ILE A 57 -17.12 -35.04 -20.93
CA ILE A 57 -17.54 -33.80 -21.59
C ILE A 57 -18.07 -32.77 -20.57
N ALA A 58 -18.87 -33.21 -19.60
CA ALA A 58 -19.39 -32.33 -18.56
C ALA A 58 -18.26 -31.79 -17.65
N ARG A 59 -17.30 -32.63 -17.31
CA ARG A 59 -16.11 -32.28 -16.52
C ARG A 59 -15.23 -31.27 -17.27
N GLY A 60 -14.96 -31.49 -18.55
CA GLY A 60 -14.19 -30.54 -19.36
C GLY A 60 -14.84 -29.16 -19.43
N LYS A 61 -16.18 -29.11 -19.60
CA LYS A 61 -16.91 -27.83 -19.53
C LYS A 61 -16.84 -27.18 -18.15
N LEU A 62 -16.90 -27.95 -17.08
CA LEU A 62 -16.79 -27.41 -15.73
C LEU A 62 -15.38 -26.84 -15.48
N GLU A 63 -14.34 -27.55 -15.94
CA GLU A 63 -12.94 -27.10 -15.90
C GLU A 63 -12.77 -25.78 -16.66
N GLU A 64 -13.26 -25.68 -17.89
CA GLU A 64 -13.23 -24.44 -18.69
C GLU A 64 -13.90 -23.27 -17.95
N ASN A 65 -15.08 -23.49 -17.35
CA ASN A 65 -15.80 -22.46 -16.60
C ASN A 65 -15.06 -22.04 -15.33
N LEU A 66 -14.46 -22.98 -14.60
CA LEU A 66 -13.71 -22.69 -13.39
C LEU A 66 -12.44 -21.88 -13.70
N THR A 67 -11.72 -22.24 -14.77
CA THR A 67 -10.58 -21.47 -15.26
C THR A 67 -11.00 -20.06 -15.66
N PHE A 68 -12.09 -19.93 -16.42
CA PHE A 68 -12.61 -18.62 -16.80
C PHE A 68 -12.97 -17.74 -15.58
N ILE A 69 -13.59 -18.32 -14.56
CA ILE A 69 -13.90 -17.60 -13.32
C ILE A 69 -12.62 -17.19 -12.60
N ALA A 70 -11.64 -18.09 -12.47
CA ALA A 70 -10.37 -17.76 -11.82
C ALA A 70 -9.62 -16.63 -12.53
N ASP A 71 -9.56 -16.66 -13.87
CA ASP A 71 -8.94 -15.62 -14.68
C ASP A 71 -9.63 -14.27 -14.50
N TYR A 72 -10.97 -14.27 -14.49
CA TYR A 72 -11.73 -13.05 -14.27
C TYR A 72 -11.50 -12.47 -12.87
N LEU A 73 -11.51 -13.32 -11.84
CA LEU A 73 -11.26 -12.88 -10.46
C LEU A 73 -9.84 -12.32 -10.31
N ARG A 74 -8.83 -12.90 -10.96
CA ARG A 74 -7.48 -12.33 -11.00
C ARG A 74 -7.43 -10.99 -11.70
N ALA A 75 -8.06 -10.86 -12.86
CA ALA A 75 -8.10 -9.59 -13.57
C ALA A 75 -8.71 -8.47 -12.72
N VAL A 76 -9.70 -8.80 -11.88
CA VAL A 76 -10.24 -7.87 -10.89
C VAL A 76 -9.18 -7.49 -9.86
N VAL A 77 -8.49 -8.47 -9.25
CA VAL A 77 -7.41 -8.20 -8.28
C VAL A 77 -6.31 -7.32 -8.89
N ASP A 78 -5.80 -7.69 -10.06
CA ASP A 78 -4.75 -6.96 -10.77
C ASP A 78 -5.17 -5.50 -11.02
N THR A 79 -6.42 -5.28 -11.43
CA THR A 79 -6.94 -3.92 -11.63
C THR A 79 -6.96 -3.11 -10.33
N PHE A 80 -7.31 -3.72 -9.19
CA PHE A 80 -7.30 -3.03 -7.90
C PHE A 80 -5.89 -2.72 -7.42
N GLU A 81 -4.94 -3.65 -7.58
CA GLU A 81 -3.55 -3.43 -7.22
C GLU A 81 -2.89 -2.35 -8.09
N ASP A 82 -3.19 -2.31 -9.38
CA ASP A 82 -2.73 -1.27 -10.30
C ASP A 82 -3.26 0.10 -9.91
N LEU A 83 -4.57 0.20 -9.62
CA LEU A 83 -5.20 1.44 -9.17
C LEU A 83 -4.62 1.94 -7.84
N ASP A 84 -4.40 1.03 -6.88
CA ASP A 84 -3.80 1.37 -5.59
C ASP A 84 -2.35 1.87 -5.75
N THR A 85 -1.58 1.24 -6.64
CA THR A 85 -0.20 1.63 -6.95
C THR A 85 -0.15 3.00 -7.62
N GLU A 86 -1.02 3.25 -8.59
CA GLU A 86 -1.10 4.55 -9.28
C GLU A 86 -1.50 5.67 -8.30
N LEU A 87 -2.48 5.41 -7.43
CA LEU A 87 -2.93 6.38 -6.44
C LEU A 87 -1.81 6.69 -5.43
N ALA A 88 -1.11 5.68 -4.92
CA ALA A 88 0.03 5.88 -4.01
C ALA A 88 1.14 6.72 -4.66
N ALA A 89 1.50 6.40 -5.91
CA ALA A 89 2.49 7.16 -6.67
C ALA A 89 2.05 8.62 -6.89
N SER A 90 0.77 8.85 -7.19
CA SER A 90 0.24 10.21 -7.36
C SER A 90 0.34 11.04 -6.07
N LEU A 91 0.07 10.43 -4.91
CA LEU A 91 0.14 11.10 -3.60
C LEU A 91 1.58 11.42 -3.21
N GLU A 92 2.52 10.51 -3.45
CA GLU A 92 3.95 10.75 -3.24
C GLU A 92 4.47 11.88 -4.14
N GLN A 93 4.06 11.90 -5.40
CA GLN A 93 4.43 12.95 -6.34
C GLN A 93 3.86 14.31 -5.93
N SER A 94 2.61 14.37 -5.47
CA SER A 94 2.01 15.58 -4.90
C SER A 94 2.76 16.05 -3.66
N ALA A 95 3.03 15.16 -2.70
CA ALA A 95 3.77 15.50 -1.49
C ALA A 95 5.18 16.03 -1.80
N LYS A 96 5.87 15.43 -2.77
CA LYS A 96 7.18 15.90 -3.24
C LYS A 96 7.11 17.30 -3.87
N GLY A 97 6.04 17.58 -4.62
CA GLY A 97 5.76 18.92 -5.15
C GLY A 97 5.54 19.96 -4.06
N ASP A 98 4.73 19.64 -3.05
CA ASP A 98 4.47 20.50 -1.90
C ASP A 98 5.75 20.76 -1.09
N HIS A 99 6.59 19.74 -0.88
CA HIS A 99 7.89 19.88 -0.23
C HIS A 99 8.88 20.73 -1.03
N ALA A 100 8.90 20.60 -2.36
CA ALA A 100 9.73 21.45 -3.22
C ALA A 100 9.31 22.91 -3.12
N ALA A 101 8.00 23.19 -3.19
CA ALA A 101 7.46 24.54 -3.03
C ALA A 101 7.77 25.14 -1.64
N ALA A 102 7.70 24.34 -0.58
CA ALA A 102 8.08 24.79 0.77
C ALA A 102 9.57 25.14 0.89
N ASN A 103 10.45 24.36 0.26
CA ASN A 103 11.89 24.60 0.29
C ASN A 103 12.30 25.84 -0.53
N ASP A 104 11.60 26.11 -1.64
CA ASP A 104 11.80 27.33 -2.43
C ASP A 104 11.39 28.58 -1.64
N LEU A 105 10.29 28.52 -0.87
CA LEU A 105 9.86 29.60 0.01
C LEU A 105 10.85 29.87 1.14
N ASP A 106 11.37 28.83 1.80
CA ASP A 106 12.39 28.96 2.86
C ASP A 106 13.68 29.59 2.31
N SER A 107 14.11 29.16 1.11
CA SER A 107 15.27 29.71 0.42
C SER A 107 15.12 31.19 0.06
N GLU A 108 13.91 31.65 -0.28
CA GLU A 108 13.67 33.08 -0.53
C GLU A 108 13.51 33.92 0.74
N VAL A 109 13.05 33.31 1.85
CA VAL A 109 13.05 33.96 3.18
C VAL A 109 14.48 34.15 3.69
N ASP A 110 15.38 33.18 3.47
CA ASP A 110 16.79 33.27 3.84
C ASP A 110 17.52 34.36 3.03
N LYS A 111 17.28 34.43 1.71
CA LYS A 111 17.83 35.51 0.85
C LYS A 111 17.30 36.90 1.17
N SER A 112 16.07 36.99 1.68
CA SER A 112 15.44 38.26 2.08
C SER A 112 15.80 38.70 3.50
N THR A 113 16.47 37.82 4.28
CA THR A 113 16.97 38.17 5.60
C THR A 113 18.26 38.97 5.47
N VAL A 114 18.17 40.26 5.83
CA VAL A 114 19.36 41.11 6.07
C VAL A 114 20.21 40.41 7.13
N PRO A 115 21.54 40.26 6.96
CA PRO A 115 22.40 39.68 7.99
C PRO A 115 22.13 40.40 9.32
N PRO A 116 22.08 39.69 10.46
CA PRO A 116 21.83 40.34 11.74
C PRO A 116 22.85 41.45 11.89
N ALA A 117 22.36 42.70 11.98
CA ALA A 117 23.19 43.84 12.28
C ALA A 117 24.01 43.45 13.52
N SER A 118 25.34 43.47 13.39
CA SER A 118 26.23 43.27 14.53
C SER A 118 25.69 44.12 15.68
N ALA A 119 25.36 43.47 16.79
CA ALA A 119 24.74 44.13 17.93
C ALA A 119 25.54 45.41 18.25
N PRO A 120 24.87 46.56 18.51
CA PRO A 120 25.60 47.74 18.93
C PRO A 120 26.39 47.37 20.19
N THR A 121 27.69 47.63 20.16
CA THR A 121 28.58 47.47 21.30
C THR A 121 27.92 48.15 22.52
N PRO A 122 27.78 47.49 23.68
CA PRO A 122 27.22 48.15 24.85
C PRO A 122 28.07 49.36 25.18
N SER A 123 27.43 50.54 25.22
CA SER A 123 28.05 51.79 25.64
C SER A 123 28.68 51.61 27.02
N PRO A 124 29.92 52.11 27.28
CA PRO A 124 30.53 52.01 28.59
C PRO A 124 29.62 52.68 29.62
N SER A 125 29.28 51.93 30.66
CA SER A 125 28.51 52.41 31.82
C SER A 125 29.20 53.65 32.41
N PRO A 126 28.48 54.75 32.71
CA PRO A 126 29.09 55.89 33.37
C PRO A 126 29.56 55.49 34.77
N SER A 127 30.84 55.71 35.02
CA SER A 127 31.49 55.50 36.32
C SER A 127 30.75 56.27 37.43
N PRO A 128 30.46 55.67 38.60
CA PRO A 128 29.87 56.40 39.71
C PRO A 128 30.83 57.50 40.18
N SER A 129 30.32 58.73 40.19
CA SER A 129 31.02 59.91 40.70
C SER A 129 31.37 59.70 42.18
N PRO A 130 32.64 59.88 42.62
CA PRO A 130 32.99 59.81 44.03
C PRO A 130 32.23 60.90 44.81
N GLY A 131 31.51 60.48 45.84
CA GLY A 131 30.78 61.37 46.75
C GLY A 131 31.69 62.39 47.44
N PRO A 132 31.12 63.49 47.95
CA PRO A 132 31.87 64.61 48.51
C PRO A 132 32.77 64.16 49.68
N ALA A 133 34.01 64.63 49.65
CA ALA A 133 35.01 64.39 50.68
C ALA A 133 34.56 64.95 52.06
N PRO A 134 34.87 64.27 53.17
CA PRO A 134 34.56 64.78 54.50
C PRO A 134 35.36 66.06 54.79
N THR A 135 34.66 67.05 55.33
CA THR A 135 35.20 68.34 55.79
C THR A 135 36.18 68.11 56.96
N PRO A 136 37.39 68.69 56.94
CA PRO A 136 38.34 68.56 58.04
C PRO A 136 37.87 69.34 59.29
N PRO A 137 38.14 68.84 60.51
CA PRO A 137 37.83 69.56 61.74
C PRO A 137 38.73 70.79 61.87
N ALA A 138 38.13 71.90 62.30
CA ALA A 138 38.82 73.15 62.60
C ALA A 138 39.75 72.97 63.82
N THR A 139 41.01 73.35 63.64
CA THR A 139 41.97 73.59 64.71
C THR A 139 41.49 74.77 65.57
N GLY A 140 41.38 74.57 66.88
CA GLY A 140 41.14 75.61 67.88
C GLY A 140 42.00 75.35 69.12
N ASP A 141 42.71 76.40 69.53
CA ASP A 141 43.74 76.52 70.56
C ASP A 141 43.42 75.99 71.97
N ASN A 142 44.44 75.37 72.59
CA ASN A 142 45.12 75.77 73.85
C ASN A 142 45.63 74.56 74.66
#